data_AF-A0A238JB68-F1
#
_entry.id   AF-A0A238JB68-F1
#
_cell.length_a   1.000
_cell.length_b   1.000
_cell.length_c   1.000
_cell.angle_alpha   90.00
_cell.angle_beta   90.00
_cell.angle_gamma   90.00
#
_symmetry.space_group_name_H-M   'P 1'
#
loop_
_entity.id
_entity.type
_entity.pdbx_description
1 polymer ?
#
loop_
_entity_poly.entity_id
_entity_poly.type
_entity_poly.pdbx_seq_one_letter_code
_entity_poly.pdbx_strand_id
1 'polypeptide(L)' 'MMRSAFALVVMAGPALAHEGAHLHPHDGGMWLGVVAVLAGLGVIAYKVMR' A
#
# COMPACT_ATOMS: atom_id res chain seq x y z
N MET A 1 1.54 -9.81 13.85
CA MET A 1 1.24 -9.90 12.40
C MET A 1 -0.22 -9.55 12.05
N MET A 2 -1.24 -9.93 12.84
CA MET A 2 -2.66 -9.63 12.52
C MET A 2 -3.05 -8.14 12.52
N ARG A 3 -2.45 -7.30 13.39
CA ARG A 3 -2.83 -5.88 13.51
C ARG A 3 -2.57 -5.06 12.24
N SER A 4 -1.43 -5.31 11.58
CA SER A 4 -1.05 -4.61 10.34
C SER A 4 -1.90 -5.05 9.15
N ALA A 5 -2.26 -6.34 9.10
CA ALA A 5 -3.17 -6.86 8.08
C ALA A 5 -4.57 -6.22 8.18
N PHE A 6 -5.07 -6.03 9.41
CA PHE A 6 -6.34 -5.35 9.63
C PHE A 6 -6.32 -3.91 9.12
N ALA A 7 -5.25 -3.15 9.40
CA ALA A 7 -5.10 -1.79 8.90
C ALA A 7 -5.08 -1.72 7.37
N LEU A 8 -4.38 -2.66 6.71
CA LEU A 8 -4.33 -2.74 5.25
C LEU A 8 -5.70 -3.07 4.64
N VAL A 9 -6.45 -3.98 5.24
CA VAL A 9 -7.80 -4.36 4.78
C VAL A 9 -8.77 -3.17 4.90
N VAL A 10 -8.73 -2.42 6.01
CA VAL A 10 -9.58 -1.24 6.19
C VAL A 10 -9.26 -0.16 5.16
N MET A 11 -7.98 0.08 4.87
CA MET A 11 -7.55 1.08 3.88
C MET A 11 -7.83 0.66 2.44
N ALA A 12 -7.87 -0.64 2.13
CA ALA A 12 -8.18 -1.17 0.80
C ALA A 12 -9.70 -1.26 0.53
N GLY A 13 -10.55 -1.17 1.56
CA GLY A 13 -12.01 -1.27 1.44
C GLY A 13 -12.64 -0.35 0.38
N PRO A 14 -12.28 0.94 0.32
CA PRO A 14 -12.77 1.84 -0.72
C PRO A 14 -12.39 1.42 -2.15
N ALA A 15 -11.24 0.78 -2.34
CA ALA A 15 -10.82 0.28 -3.65
C ALA A 15 -11.61 -0.98 -4.06
N LEU A 16 -12.02 -1.80 -3.09
CA LEU A 16 -12.84 -3.01 -3.27
C LEU A 16 -14.33 -2.72 -3.55
N ALA A 17 -14.83 -1.54 -3.22
CA ALA A 17 -16.24 -1.18 -3.40
C ALA A 17 -16.64 -0.88 -4.86
N HIS A 18 -15.68 -0.79 -5.77
CA HIS A 18 -15.90 -0.47 -7.18
C HIS A 18 -15.41 -1.62 -8.06
N GLU A 19 -16.29 -2.13 -8.92
CA GLU A 19 -15.96 -3.13 -9.94
C GLU A 19 -15.19 -2.48 -11.10
N GLY A 20 -14.13 -3.11 -11.59
CA GLY A 20 -13.33 -2.66 -12.74
C GLY A 20 -11.85 -2.41 -12.45
N ALA A 21 -11.03 -2.40 -13.50
CA ALA A 21 -9.60 -2.08 -13.37
C ALA A 21 -9.44 -0.60 -12.98
N HIS A 22 -8.96 -0.36 -11.75
CA HIS A 22 -8.61 0.99 -11.28
C HIS A 22 -7.31 1.44 -11.98
N LEU A 23 -7.42 1.80 -13.27
CA LEU A 23 -6.33 2.31 -14.07
C LEU A 23 -6.13 3.80 -13.74
N HIS A 24 -5.06 4.10 -12.98
CA HIS A 24 -4.62 5.48 -12.79
C HIS A 24 -4.25 6.12 -14.14
N PRO A 25 -4.50 7.42 -14.38
CA PRO A 25 -4.05 8.08 -15.61
C PRO A 25 -2.55 7.89 -15.85
N HIS A 26 -2.19 7.59 -17.10
CA HIS A 26 -0.85 7.18 -17.55
C HIS A 26 0.16 8.35 -17.60
N ASP A 27 0.40 8.99 -16.46
CA ASP A 27 1.70 9.64 -16.16
C ASP A 27 2.51 8.71 -15.22
N GLY A 28 2.37 7.39 -15.45
CA GLY A 28 2.46 6.29 -14.49
C GLY A 28 3.86 5.86 -14.02
N GLY A 29 4.82 6.77 -13.88
CA GLY A 29 6.15 6.47 -13.34
C GLY A 29 6.25 6.65 -11.82
N MET A 30 5.55 7.62 -11.24
CA MET A 30 5.78 8.02 -9.85
C MET A 30 5.23 7.06 -8.79
N TRP A 31 4.19 6.28 -9.11
CA TRP A 31 3.54 5.39 -8.14
C TRP A 31 4.45 4.24 -7.71
N LEU A 32 5.30 3.71 -8.61
CA LEU A 32 6.32 2.71 -8.27
C LEU A 32 7.31 3.28 -7.26
N GLY A 33 7.66 4.56 -7.38
CA GLY A 33 8.48 5.28 -6.40
C GLY A 33 7.81 5.34 -5.03
N VAL A 34 6.52 5.71 -4.99
CA VAL A 34 5.75 5.75 -3.73
C VAL A 34 5.66 4.37 -3.08
N VAL A 35 5.36 3.32 -3.86
CA VAL A 35 5.32 1.93 -3.37
C VAL A 35 6.68 1.49 -2.82
N ALA A 36 7.78 1.80 -3.52
CA ALA A 36 9.12 1.47 -3.06
C ALA A 36 9.49 2.18 -1.76
N VAL A 37 9.11 3.46 -1.60
CA VAL A 37 9.33 4.22 -0.37
C VAL A 37 8.53 3.61 0.80
N LEU A 38 7.24 3.33 0.60
CA LEU A 38 6.41 2.73 1.64
C LEU A 38 6.90 1.34 2.05
N ALA A 39 7.35 0.52 1.09
CA ALA A 39 7.94 -0.78 1.38
C ALA A 39 9.24 -0.65 2.20
N GLY A 40 10.13 0.28 1.83
CA GLY A 40 11.37 0.55 2.57
C GLY A 40 11.12 0.99 4.01
N LEU A 41 10.18 1.92 4.21
CA LEU A 41 9.78 2.36 5.55
C LEU A 41 9.20 1.21 6.38
N GLY A 42 8.41 0.33 5.77
CA GLY A 42 7.88 -0.86 6.42
C GLY A 42 8.98 -1.80 6.92
N VAL A 43 10.03 -2.02 6.12
CA VAL A 43 11.19 -2.84 6.51
C VAL A 43 11.99 -2.18 7.65
N ILE A 44 12.21 -0.87 7.59
CA ILE A 44 12.90 -0.12 8.65
C ILE A 44 12.11 -0.23 9.95
N ALA A 45 10.81 0.05 9.91
CA ALA A 45 9.94 -0.05 11.08
C ALA A 45 9.96 -1.46 11.67
N TYR A 46 9.87 -2.50 10.84
CA TYR A 46 9.97 -3.88 11.29
C TYR A 46 11.31 -4.19 11.98
N LYS A 47 12.43 -3.68 11.46
CA LYS A 47 13.76 -3.85 12.07
C LYS A 47 13.91 -3.10 13.38
N VAL A 48 13.32 -1.91 13.53
CA VAL A 48 13.37 -1.11 14.77
C VAL A 48 12.48 -1.71 15.87
N MET A 49 11.37 -2.35 15.49
CA MET A 49 10.43 -2.96 16.43
C MET A 49 10.81 -4.39 16.86
N ARG A 50 11.93 -4.93 16.38
CA ARG A 50 12.44 -6.27 16.69
C ARG A 50 13.70 -6.19 17.52
#